data_AF-A0A9N9D776-F1
#
_entry.id   AF-A0A9N9D776-F1
#
_cell.length_a   1.000
_cell.length_b   1.000
_cell.length_c   1.000
_cell.angle_alpha   90.00
_cell.angle_beta   90.00
_cell.angle_gamma   90.00
#
_symmetry.space_group_name_H-M   'P 1'
#
loop_
_entity.id
_entity.type
_entity.pdbx_description
1 polymer ?
#
loop_
_entity_poly.entity_id
_entity_poly.type
_entity_poly.pdbx_seq_one_letter_code
_entity_poly.pdbx_strand_id
1 'polypeptide(L)'
;VKFIKQKIKAAQSERNRLSMLLAEYTNDIVASQSDRAVKSRKDSLWSLVTKLLSAFNHSNPATYYLFEDAPEISENGIKNILSFYEMGKLRFQKVLDQDVYKIEPRVASGRHAADVSIHTYTQLENVKKQKSKSGNVVQESTIQQNTLALLSEISLPKQTRRITTEAEKTILAQLFDYEENLPETAVTKVFWELQPVSLDWTTERIKMY
;
A
#
# COMPACT_ATOMS: atom_id res chain seq x y z
N VAL A 1 -10.68 -1.42 -16.06
CA VAL A 1 -10.07 -2.59 -16.76
C VAL A 1 -8.52 -2.61 -16.70
N LYS A 2 -7.80 -1.52 -17.01
CA LYS A 2 -6.30 -1.49 -17.09
C LYS A 2 -5.56 -1.89 -15.80
N PHE A 3 -6.06 -1.47 -14.63
CA PHE A 3 -5.45 -1.76 -13.32
C PHE A 3 -5.54 -3.24 -12.93
N ILE A 4 -6.67 -3.90 -13.21
CA ILE A 4 -6.88 -5.32 -12.92
C ILE A 4 -5.93 -6.18 -13.78
N LYS A 5 -5.79 -5.84 -15.07
CA LYS A 5 -4.86 -6.51 -15.99
C LYS A 5 -3.40 -6.40 -15.53
N GLN A 6 -3.01 -5.23 -14.99
CA GLN A 6 -1.66 -5.04 -14.42
C GLN A 6 -1.44 -5.90 -13.17
N LYS A 7 -2.42 -5.94 -12.25
CA LYS A 7 -2.33 -6.80 -11.05
C LYS A 7 -2.25 -8.29 -11.39
N ILE A 8 -3.06 -8.75 -12.35
CA ILE A 8 -3.02 -10.13 -12.83
C ILE A 8 -1.66 -10.44 -13.44
N LYS A 9 -1.13 -9.55 -14.28
CA LYS A 9 0.19 -9.73 -14.89
C LYS A 9 1.33 -9.76 -13.84
N ALA A 10 1.25 -8.91 -12.82
CA ALA A 10 2.21 -8.93 -11.72
C ALA A 10 2.14 -10.24 -10.92
N ALA A 11 0.93 -10.72 -10.60
CA ALA A 11 0.74 -12.00 -9.91
C ALA A 11 1.24 -13.20 -10.74
N GLN A 12 0.97 -13.21 -12.05
CA GLN A 12 1.50 -14.22 -12.97
C GLN A 12 3.02 -14.19 -13.04
N SER A 13 3.62 -13.00 -13.08
CA SER A 13 5.07 -12.82 -13.07
C SER A 13 5.69 -13.37 -11.78
N GLU A 14 5.13 -13.06 -10.61
CA GLU A 14 5.61 -13.61 -9.34
C GLU A 14 5.45 -15.13 -9.27
N ARG A 15 4.30 -15.66 -9.73
CA ARG A 15 4.09 -17.11 -9.80
C ARG A 15 5.17 -17.80 -10.64
N ASN A 16 5.48 -17.25 -11.81
CA ASN A 16 6.52 -17.81 -12.69
C ASN A 16 7.91 -17.72 -12.05
N ARG A 17 8.21 -16.62 -11.35
CA ARG A 17 9.46 -16.44 -10.61
C ARG A 17 9.62 -17.49 -9.50
N LEU A 18 8.57 -17.74 -8.73
CA LEU A 18 8.56 -18.77 -7.67
C LEU A 18 8.59 -20.19 -8.22
N SER A 19 7.84 -20.47 -9.28
CA SER A 19 7.86 -21.79 -9.94
C SER A 19 9.25 -22.14 -10.44
N MET A 20 9.95 -21.16 -11.03
CA MET A 20 11.34 -21.34 -11.48
C MET A 20 12.29 -21.55 -10.29
N LEU A 21 12.15 -20.79 -9.21
CA LEU A 21 12.93 -20.98 -7.98
C LEU A 21 12.78 -22.40 -7.41
N LEU A 22 11.55 -22.93 -7.38
CA LEU A 22 11.27 -24.27 -6.87
C LEU A 22 11.86 -25.36 -7.78
N ALA A 23 11.72 -25.22 -9.09
CA ALA A 23 12.32 -26.16 -10.04
C ALA A 23 13.86 -26.21 -9.91
N GLU A 24 14.51 -25.07 -9.67
CA GLU A 24 15.95 -25.02 -9.41
C GLU A 24 16.37 -25.65 -8.08
N TYR A 25 15.51 -25.55 -7.07
CA TYR A 25 15.72 -26.18 -5.77
C TYR A 25 15.64 -27.71 -5.89
N THR A 26 14.66 -28.22 -6.64
CA THR A 26 14.49 -29.66 -6.89
C THR A 26 15.39 -30.22 -7.99
N ASN A 27 16.26 -29.39 -8.59
CA ASN A 27 17.07 -29.72 -9.77
C ASN A 27 16.22 -30.34 -10.91
N ASP A 28 15.02 -29.83 -11.14
CA ASP A 28 14.19 -30.25 -12.27
C ASP A 28 14.75 -29.65 -13.57
N ILE A 29 15.47 -30.51 -14.31
CA ILE A 29 16.27 -30.19 -15.50
C ILE A 29 15.40 -29.61 -16.64
N VAL A 30 14.11 -29.93 -16.68
CA VAL A 30 13.21 -29.53 -17.77
C VAL A 30 12.87 -28.02 -17.73
N ALA A 31 12.94 -27.41 -16.55
CA ALA A 31 12.60 -25.99 -16.35
C ALA A 31 13.82 -25.09 -16.10
N SER A 32 15.02 -25.66 -15.89
CA SER A 32 16.23 -24.89 -15.58
C SER A 32 16.84 -24.30 -16.85
N GLN A 33 16.70 -22.98 -17.04
CA GLN A 33 17.60 -22.25 -17.93
C GLN A 33 19.05 -22.49 -17.48
N SER A 34 19.96 -22.73 -18.45
CA SER A 34 21.40 -23.03 -18.34
C SER A 34 22.00 -23.10 -16.92
N ASP A 35 22.71 -24.18 -16.59
CA ASP A 35 23.36 -24.40 -15.28
C ASP A 35 24.10 -23.20 -14.69
N ARG A 36 24.67 -22.33 -15.55
CA ARG A 36 25.31 -21.05 -15.16
C ARG A 36 24.34 -20.09 -14.46
N ALA A 37 23.13 -19.92 -14.96
CA ALA A 37 22.11 -19.04 -14.39
C ALA A 37 21.61 -19.59 -13.04
N VAL A 38 21.45 -20.91 -12.94
CA VAL A 38 21.09 -21.60 -11.69
C VAL A 38 22.17 -21.42 -10.63
N LYS A 39 23.43 -21.63 -11.00
CA LYS A 39 24.57 -21.43 -10.10
C LYS A 39 24.63 -19.98 -9.61
N SER A 40 24.53 -19.01 -10.51
CA SER A 40 24.53 -17.58 -10.16
C SER A 40 23.42 -17.19 -9.18
N ARG A 41 22.22 -17.76 -9.31
CA ARG A 41 21.11 -17.51 -8.37
C ARG A 41 21.35 -18.16 -7.02
N LYS A 42 21.82 -19.42 -6.98
CA LYS A 42 22.19 -20.10 -5.74
C LYS A 42 23.27 -19.31 -5.00
N ASP A 43 24.30 -18.84 -5.70
CA ASP A 43 25.38 -18.04 -5.11
C ASP A 43 24.86 -16.68 -4.58
N SER A 44 23.94 -16.03 -5.30
CA SER A 44 23.29 -14.80 -4.85
C SER A 44 22.46 -15.01 -3.57
N LEU A 45 21.70 -16.11 -3.51
CA LEU A 45 20.92 -16.49 -2.33
C LEU A 45 21.83 -16.79 -1.14
N TRP A 46 22.88 -17.59 -1.35
CA TRP A 46 23.86 -17.89 -0.30
C TRP A 46 24.55 -16.63 0.20
N SER A 47 24.96 -15.73 -0.69
CA SER A 47 25.54 -14.43 -0.33
C SER A 47 24.60 -13.61 0.56
N LEU A 48 23.30 -13.58 0.23
CA LEU A 48 22.28 -12.92 1.05
C LEU A 48 22.14 -13.57 2.42
N VAL A 49 22.04 -14.91 2.50
CA VAL A 49 21.94 -15.65 3.75
C VAL A 49 23.15 -15.37 4.65
N THR A 50 24.37 -15.39 4.10
CA THR A 50 25.59 -15.09 4.85
C THR A 50 25.58 -13.66 5.39
N LYS A 51 25.16 -12.68 4.58
CA LYS A 51 25.05 -11.28 5.00
C LYS A 51 24.03 -11.10 6.12
N LEU A 52 22.87 -11.75 6.03
CA LEU A 52 21.84 -11.72 7.06
C LEU A 52 22.31 -12.39 8.35
N LEU A 53 22.95 -13.56 8.25
CA LEU A 53 23.49 -14.27 9.40
C LEU A 53 24.53 -13.41 10.14
N SER A 54 25.42 -12.77 9.38
CA SER A 54 26.40 -11.83 9.94
C SER A 54 25.73 -10.62 10.62
N ALA A 55 24.61 -10.14 10.07
CA ALA A 55 23.88 -9.01 10.62
C ALA A 55 23.20 -9.38 11.96
N PHE A 56 22.53 -10.53 12.02
CA PHE A 56 21.84 -10.99 13.22
C PHE A 56 22.78 -11.44 14.33
N ASN A 57 23.95 -11.98 13.99
CA ASN A 57 24.97 -12.38 14.97
C ASN A 57 25.89 -11.22 15.38
N HIS A 58 25.65 -10.01 14.89
CA HIS A 58 26.45 -8.85 15.29
C HIS A 58 26.16 -8.48 16.75
N SER A 59 27.20 -8.07 17.50
CA SER A 59 27.07 -7.73 18.93
C SER A 59 26.03 -6.65 19.20
N ASN A 60 25.84 -5.73 18.26
CA ASN A 60 24.73 -4.79 18.24
C ASN A 60 24.07 -4.77 16.85
N PRO A 61 22.98 -5.53 16.63
CA PRO A 61 22.32 -5.59 15.34
C PRO A 61 21.83 -4.22 14.85
N ALA A 62 21.42 -3.32 15.75
CA ALA A 62 20.90 -2.00 15.38
C ALA A 62 21.94 -1.12 14.66
N THR A 63 23.23 -1.35 14.89
CA THR A 63 24.32 -0.57 14.26
C THR A 63 24.84 -1.20 12.97
N TYR A 64 24.34 -2.37 12.60
CA TYR A 64 24.76 -3.03 11.37
C TYR A 64 24.18 -2.31 10.13
N TYR A 65 24.96 -2.16 9.06
CA TYR A 65 24.58 -1.35 7.88
C TYR A 65 23.26 -1.79 7.21
N LEU A 66 22.85 -3.06 7.33
CA LEU A 66 21.55 -3.52 6.81
C LEU A 66 20.36 -2.99 7.62
N PHE A 67 20.57 -2.62 8.87
CA PHE A 67 19.55 -2.26 9.85
C PHE A 67 19.62 -0.79 10.31
N GLU A 68 20.65 -0.05 9.90
CA GLU A 68 20.87 1.36 10.27
C GLU A 68 19.65 2.28 10.02
N ASP A 69 18.85 1.96 9.01
CA ASP A 69 17.66 2.73 8.63
C ASP A 69 16.34 2.08 9.06
N ALA A 70 16.39 1.04 9.90
CA ALA A 70 15.21 0.34 10.42
C ALA A 70 14.88 0.83 11.84
N PRO A 71 13.96 1.80 12.02
CA PRO A 71 13.61 2.33 13.33
C PRO A 71 13.03 1.27 14.29
N GLU A 72 12.49 0.19 13.74
CA GLU A 72 11.94 -0.95 14.48
C GLU A 72 13.02 -1.80 15.16
N ILE A 73 14.26 -1.79 14.66
CA ILE A 73 15.41 -2.51 15.23
C ILE A 73 16.05 -1.61 16.30
N SER A 74 15.22 -1.10 17.21
CA SER A 74 15.61 -0.35 18.40
C SER A 74 14.93 -0.97 19.61
N GLU A 75 15.45 -0.74 20.82
CA GLU A 75 14.84 -1.28 22.04
C GLU A 75 13.35 -0.86 22.16
N ASN A 76 13.04 0.38 21.80
CA ASN A 76 11.67 0.89 21.80
C ASN A 76 10.83 0.26 20.68
N GLY A 77 11.40 0.07 19.49
CA GLY A 77 10.75 -0.63 18.38
C GLY A 77 10.39 -2.08 18.74
N ILE A 78 11.31 -2.81 19.37
CA ILE A 78 11.08 -4.17 19.86
C ILE A 78 9.98 -4.19 20.93
N LYS A 79 10.02 -3.28 21.91
CA LYS A 79 8.96 -3.15 22.93
C LYS A 79 7.59 -2.90 22.29
N ASN A 80 7.52 -2.05 21.27
CA ASN A 80 6.29 -1.79 20.53
C ASN A 80 5.79 -3.04 19.77
N ILE A 81 6.69 -3.75 19.09
CA ILE A 81 6.33 -4.99 18.39
C ILE A 81 5.73 -6.01 19.34
N LEU A 82 6.33 -6.18 20.53
CA LEU A 82 5.84 -7.11 21.53
C LEU A 82 4.48 -6.65 22.12
N SER A 83 4.27 -5.35 22.31
CA SER A 83 3.01 -4.83 22.85
C SER A 83 1.84 -4.95 21.87
N PHE A 84 2.09 -4.91 20.55
CA PHE A 84 1.05 -5.07 19.53
C PHE A 84 0.30 -6.39 19.64
N TYR A 85 0.95 -7.45 20.11
CA TYR A 85 0.28 -8.74 20.30
C TYR A 85 -0.85 -8.65 21.34
N GLU A 86 -0.58 -8.05 22.51
CA GLU A 86 -1.57 -7.90 23.56
C GLU A 86 -2.69 -6.92 23.15
N MET A 87 -2.33 -5.82 22.47
CA MET A 87 -3.34 -4.90 21.92
C MET A 87 -4.22 -5.59 20.86
N GLY A 88 -3.61 -6.42 20.00
CA GLY A 88 -4.31 -7.21 19.00
C GLY A 88 -5.31 -8.18 19.60
N LYS A 89 -4.96 -8.88 20.68
CA LYS A 89 -5.89 -9.76 21.41
C LYS A 89 -7.12 -9.03 21.91
N LEU A 90 -6.93 -7.91 22.61
CA LEU A 90 -8.03 -7.10 23.14
C LEU A 90 -8.97 -6.63 22.02
N ARG A 91 -8.40 -6.26 20.88
CA ARG A 91 -9.15 -5.85 19.70
C ARG A 91 -9.94 -7.00 19.09
N PHE A 92 -9.36 -8.20 19.00
CA PHE A 92 -10.07 -9.40 18.54
C PHE A 92 -11.24 -9.75 19.47
N GLN A 93 -11.03 -9.67 20.78
CA GLN A 93 -12.09 -9.94 21.76
C GLN A 93 -13.25 -8.94 21.60
N LYS A 94 -12.97 -7.65 21.44
CA LYS A 94 -14.00 -6.64 21.14
C LYS A 94 -14.75 -6.91 19.83
N VAL A 95 -14.06 -7.37 18.79
CA VAL A 95 -14.70 -7.75 17.52
C VAL A 95 -15.62 -8.95 17.73
N LEU A 96 -15.20 -9.95 18.51
CA LEU A 96 -16.01 -11.11 18.86
C LEU A 96 -17.29 -10.69 19.61
N ASP A 97 -17.15 -9.87 20.64
CA ASP A 97 -18.26 -9.42 21.49
C ASP A 97 -19.28 -8.57 20.71
N GLN A 98 -18.81 -7.76 19.75
CA GLN A 98 -19.67 -6.89 18.92
C GLN A 98 -20.31 -7.62 17.75
N ASP A 99 -19.54 -8.39 16.98
CA ASP A 99 -19.99 -8.91 15.69
C ASP A 99 -20.59 -10.32 15.80
N VAL A 100 -20.08 -11.15 16.73
CA VAL A 100 -20.51 -12.55 16.90
C VAL A 100 -21.53 -12.66 18.02
N TYR A 101 -21.15 -12.26 19.25
CA TYR A 101 -22.04 -12.38 20.40
C TYR A 101 -23.07 -11.26 20.48
N LYS A 102 -22.81 -10.11 19.83
CA LYS A 102 -23.68 -8.93 19.82
C LYS A 102 -24.04 -8.44 21.22
N ILE A 103 -23.11 -8.59 22.17
CA ILE A 103 -23.24 -8.12 23.54
C ILE A 103 -23.01 -6.60 23.58
N GLU A 104 -22.06 -6.12 22.78
CA GLU A 104 -21.74 -4.70 22.64
C GLU A 104 -22.23 -4.14 21.29
N PRO A 105 -22.58 -2.84 21.21
CA PRO A 105 -22.91 -2.21 19.94
C PRO A 105 -21.71 -2.15 19.01
N ARG A 106 -21.95 -2.39 17.72
CA ARG A 106 -20.90 -2.41 16.69
C ARG A 106 -20.33 -1.02 16.46
N VAL A 107 -19.04 -0.83 16.76
CA VAL A 107 -18.31 0.41 16.46
C VAL A 107 -17.42 0.22 15.23
N ALA A 108 -17.71 0.95 14.14
CA ALA A 108 -16.93 0.85 12.89
C ALA A 108 -15.66 1.73 12.87
N SER A 109 -15.62 2.79 13.68
CA SER A 109 -14.49 3.73 13.71
C SER A 109 -13.20 3.05 14.21
N GLY A 110 -12.07 3.31 13.56
CA GLY A 110 -10.76 2.77 13.97
C GLY A 110 -10.53 1.28 13.68
N ARG A 111 -11.50 0.55 13.11
CA ARG A 111 -11.35 -0.89 12.76
C ARG A 111 -10.33 -1.20 11.65
N HIS A 112 -9.80 -0.19 10.99
CA HIS A 112 -8.68 -0.31 10.05
C HIS A 112 -7.47 0.54 10.47
N ALA A 113 -7.47 1.11 11.68
CA ALA A 113 -6.30 1.77 12.21
C ALA A 113 -5.17 0.74 12.36
N ALA A 114 -4.01 1.06 11.79
CA ALA A 114 -2.81 0.27 11.97
C ALA A 114 -2.10 0.74 13.23
N ASP A 115 -1.88 -0.17 14.17
CA ASP A 115 -1.09 0.11 15.37
C ASP A 115 0.42 0.10 15.07
N VAL A 116 0.80 -0.52 13.95
CA VAL A 116 2.18 -0.62 13.47
C VAL A 116 2.48 0.51 12.49
N SER A 117 3.66 1.11 12.59
CA SER A 117 4.18 2.05 11.60
C SER A 117 4.39 1.33 10.27
N ILE A 118 3.71 1.80 9.22
CA ILE A 118 3.88 1.30 7.86
C ILE A 118 4.72 2.32 7.11
N HIS A 119 5.94 1.93 6.73
CA HIS A 119 6.83 2.76 5.93
C HIS A 119 6.82 2.31 4.47
N THR A 120 6.62 3.26 3.56
CA THR A 120 6.86 3.04 2.13
C THR A 120 8.35 3.27 1.83
N TYR A 121 8.90 2.55 0.85
CA TYR A 121 10.29 2.74 0.41
C TYR A 121 10.63 4.22 0.12
N THR A 122 9.71 4.94 -0.54
CA THR A 122 9.87 6.37 -0.85
C THR A 122 9.99 7.25 0.40
N GLN A 123 9.27 6.90 1.48
CA GLN A 123 9.35 7.63 2.74
C GLN A 123 10.71 7.40 3.41
N LEU A 124 11.19 6.15 3.43
CA LEU A 124 12.51 5.82 3.98
C LEU A 124 13.63 6.52 3.20
N GLU A 125 13.54 6.54 1.86
CA GLU A 125 14.54 7.20 1.02
C GLU A 125 14.60 8.72 1.25
N ASN A 126 13.44 9.35 1.48
CA ASN A 126 13.37 10.78 1.81
C ASN A 126 13.99 11.09 3.17
N VAL A 127 13.76 10.24 4.18
CA VAL A 127 14.40 10.37 5.50
C VAL A 127 15.93 10.29 5.37
N LYS A 128 16.46 9.36 4.56
CA LYS A 128 17.91 9.28 4.29
C LYS A 128 18.45 10.56 3.65
N LYS A 129 17.75 11.10 2.64
CA LYS A 129 18.13 12.36 1.95
C LYS A 129 18.08 13.58 2.87
N GLN A 130 17.21 13.59 3.87
CA GLN A 130 17.14 14.66 4.86
C GLN A 130 18.26 14.54 5.91
N LYS A 131 18.57 13.33 6.39
CA LYS A 131 19.72 13.09 7.29
C LYS A 131 21.04 13.57 6.65
N SER A 132 21.25 13.32 5.37
CA SER A 132 22.47 13.78 4.65
C SER A 132 22.55 15.31 4.46
N LYS A 133 21.44 16.04 4.59
CA LYS A 133 21.39 17.51 4.47
C LYS A 133 21.55 18.24 5.82
N SER A 134 21.24 17.57 6.93
CA SER A 134 21.28 18.13 8.29
C SER A 134 22.58 17.81 9.05
N GLY A 135 23.69 17.60 8.35
CA GLY A 135 25.00 17.35 8.96
C GLY A 135 25.56 18.56 9.71
N ASN A 136 25.00 18.89 10.87
CA ASN A 136 25.67 19.42 12.05
C ASN A 136 24.62 19.73 13.13
N VAL A 137 24.75 19.04 14.26
CA VAL A 137 24.40 19.39 15.65
C VAL A 137 23.86 18.13 16.33
N VAL A 138 24.74 17.54 17.14
CA VAL A 138 24.44 16.53 18.15
C VAL A 138 23.58 17.20 19.22
N GLN A 139 22.39 16.66 19.49
CA GLN A 139 21.81 16.58 20.83
C GLN A 139 20.70 15.51 20.84
N GLU A 140 21.05 14.37 21.41
CA GLU A 140 20.11 13.33 21.85
C GLU A 140 19.25 13.90 22.97
N SER A 141 17.93 13.95 22.74
CA SER A 141 16.82 13.99 23.73
C SER A 141 15.65 14.92 23.37
N THR A 142 15.24 15.08 22.10
CA THR A 142 13.92 15.72 21.79
C THR A 142 13.30 15.32 20.43
N ILE A 143 13.53 14.10 19.92
CA ILE A 143 13.14 13.77 18.53
C ILE A 143 11.75 13.09 18.42
N GLN A 144 11.19 12.54 19.51
CA GLN A 144 9.93 11.79 19.43
C GLN A 144 8.67 12.66 19.36
N GLN A 145 8.69 13.91 19.84
CA GLN A 145 7.51 14.80 19.78
C GLN A 145 7.42 15.62 18.49
N ASN A 146 8.55 15.99 17.89
CA ASN A 146 8.56 16.85 16.71
C ASN A 146 8.22 16.13 15.40
N THR A 147 8.37 14.80 15.35
CA THR A 147 8.06 14.01 14.14
C THR A 147 6.55 13.80 13.94
N LEU A 148 5.75 13.77 15.01
CA LEU A 148 4.29 13.70 14.92
C LEU A 148 3.67 15.05 14.50
N ALA A 149 4.25 16.17 14.92
CA ALA A 149 3.74 17.51 14.62
C ALA A 149 3.98 17.95 13.16
N LEU A 150 5.08 17.52 12.52
CA LEU A 150 5.39 17.92 11.14
C LEU A 150 4.60 17.12 10.08
N LEU A 151 4.09 15.93 10.44
CA LEU A 151 3.36 15.06 9.51
C LEU A 151 1.86 15.38 9.41
N SER A 152 1.30 16.16 10.34
CA SER A 152 -0.11 16.57 10.27
C SER A 152 -0.40 17.67 9.24
N GLU A 153 0.62 18.35 8.71
CA GLU A 153 0.42 19.49 7.80
C GLU A 153 0.48 19.14 6.31
N ILE A 154 0.80 17.90 5.93
CA ILE A 154 0.71 17.46 4.53
C ILE A 154 -0.68 16.85 4.28
N SER A 155 -1.72 17.65 4.52
CA SER A 155 -3.05 17.37 3.99
C SER A 155 -3.04 17.69 2.49
N LEU A 156 -2.63 16.71 1.66
CA LEU A 156 -2.99 16.72 0.24
C LEU A 156 -4.51 16.91 0.15
N PRO A 157 -5.03 17.79 -0.74
CA PRO A 157 -6.46 17.99 -0.87
C PRO A 157 -7.10 16.64 -1.17
N LYS A 158 -7.92 16.15 -0.24
CA LYS A 158 -8.77 14.98 -0.46
C LYS A 158 -9.50 15.24 -1.77
N GLN A 159 -9.27 14.40 -2.79
CA GLN A 159 -10.08 14.45 -4.01
C GLN A 159 -11.53 14.28 -3.58
N THR A 160 -12.27 15.38 -3.57
CA THR A 160 -13.71 15.38 -3.38
C THR A 160 -14.28 14.63 -4.56
N ARG A 161 -14.79 13.42 -4.32
CA ARG A 161 -15.58 12.72 -5.32
C ARG A 161 -16.79 13.60 -5.59
N ARG A 162 -16.96 14.04 -6.84
CA ARG A 162 -18.14 14.81 -7.23
C ARG A 162 -19.38 13.95 -6.99
N ILE A 163 -20.33 14.50 -6.25
CA ILE A 163 -21.65 13.91 -6.02
C ILE A 163 -22.55 14.43 -7.13
N THR A 164 -23.14 13.54 -7.92
CA THR A 164 -24.13 13.92 -8.92
C THR A 164 -25.40 14.40 -8.22
N THR A 165 -25.89 15.59 -8.53
CA THR A 165 -27.12 16.15 -7.94
C THR A 165 -28.35 15.39 -8.47
N GLU A 166 -29.48 15.47 -7.77
CA GLU A 166 -30.72 14.79 -8.20
C GLU A 166 -31.19 15.28 -9.58
N ALA A 167 -30.98 16.56 -9.91
CA ALA A 167 -31.28 17.13 -11.23
C ALA A 167 -30.35 16.60 -12.33
N GLU A 168 -29.09 16.28 -12.02
CA GLU A 168 -28.18 15.64 -12.98
C GLU A 168 -28.58 14.17 -13.20
N LYS A 169 -29.00 13.47 -12.14
CA LYS A 169 -29.43 12.07 -12.23
C LYS A 169 -30.68 11.90 -13.10
N THR A 170 -31.65 12.80 -13.02
CA THR A 170 -32.85 12.73 -13.85
C THR A 170 -32.54 12.90 -15.34
N ILE A 171 -31.59 13.77 -15.68
CA ILE A 171 -31.14 13.98 -17.06
C ILE A 171 -30.35 12.76 -17.56
N LEU A 172 -29.43 12.25 -16.73
CA LEU A 172 -28.60 11.11 -17.08
C LEU A 172 -29.37 9.78 -17.15
N ALA A 173 -30.52 9.68 -16.48
CA ALA A 173 -31.36 8.48 -16.53
C ALA A 173 -31.85 8.15 -17.96
N GLN A 174 -31.92 9.15 -18.86
CA GLN A 174 -32.24 8.94 -20.28
C GLN A 174 -31.22 8.06 -21.01
N LEU A 175 -30.02 7.88 -20.44
CA LEU A 175 -28.96 7.05 -21.01
C LEU A 175 -29.12 5.57 -20.63
N PHE A 176 -29.89 5.25 -19.59
CA PHE A 176 -30.11 3.87 -19.16
C PHE A 176 -31.00 3.07 -20.10
N ASP A 177 -31.68 3.73 -21.03
CA ASP A 177 -32.47 3.08 -22.09
C ASP A 177 -31.59 2.43 -23.19
N TYR A 178 -30.26 2.63 -23.13
CA TYR A 178 -29.30 2.08 -24.09
C TYR A 178 -28.43 0.99 -23.45
N GLU A 179 -28.70 -0.28 -23.75
CA GLU A 179 -28.03 -1.43 -23.08
C GLU A 179 -26.60 -1.71 -23.56
N GLU A 180 -26.25 -1.49 -24.83
CA GLU A 180 -24.95 -1.93 -25.39
C GLU A 180 -24.19 -0.87 -26.18
N ASN A 181 -24.87 0.04 -26.87
CA ASN A 181 -24.23 1.09 -27.67
C ASN A 181 -24.93 2.43 -27.47
N LEU A 182 -24.29 3.33 -26.74
CA LEU A 182 -24.73 4.72 -26.61
C LEU A 182 -24.51 5.46 -27.94
N PRO A 183 -25.57 5.86 -28.66
CA PRO A 183 -25.40 6.62 -29.89
C PRO A 183 -24.88 8.01 -29.56
N GLU A 184 -23.95 8.50 -30.39
CA GLU A 184 -23.29 9.81 -30.20
C GLU A 184 -24.30 10.98 -30.21
N THR A 185 -25.44 10.78 -30.88
CA THR A 185 -26.58 11.71 -30.88
C THR A 185 -27.23 11.83 -29.50
N ALA A 186 -27.39 10.73 -28.76
CA ALA A 186 -27.95 10.75 -27.40
C ALA A 186 -26.98 11.39 -26.40
N VAL A 187 -25.69 11.11 -26.53
CA VAL A 187 -24.64 11.74 -25.70
C VAL A 187 -24.62 13.25 -25.92
N THR A 188 -24.71 13.70 -27.18
CA THR A 188 -24.71 15.13 -27.51
C THR A 188 -25.98 15.81 -26.98
N LYS A 189 -27.13 15.14 -27.07
CA LYS A 189 -28.40 15.65 -26.52
C LYS A 189 -28.32 15.83 -25.01
N VAL A 190 -27.89 14.80 -24.28
CA VAL A 190 -27.74 14.84 -22.81
C VAL A 190 -26.68 15.86 -22.39
N PHE A 191 -25.60 16.03 -23.16
CA PHE A 191 -24.61 17.08 -22.92
C PHE A 191 -25.23 18.48 -22.95
N TRP A 192 -26.06 18.80 -23.95
CA TRP A 192 -26.73 20.10 -24.03
C TRP A 192 -27.77 20.31 -22.92
N GLU A 193 -28.45 19.25 -22.49
CA GLU A 193 -29.38 19.31 -21.34
C GLU A 193 -28.66 19.50 -20.00
N LEU A 194 -27.41 19.02 -19.89
CA LEU A 194 -26.59 19.19 -18.68
C LEU A 194 -25.89 20.54 -18.60
N GLN A 195 -25.54 21.19 -19.72
CA GLN A 195 -24.88 22.51 -19.73
C GLN A 195 -25.60 23.61 -18.89
N PRO A 196 -26.94 23.76 -18.91
CA PRO A 196 -27.62 24.74 -18.06
C PRO A 196 -27.64 24.36 -16.57
N VAL A 197 -27.41 23.09 -16.23
CA VAL A 197 -27.43 22.57 -14.84
C VAL A 197 -26.02 22.52 -14.25
N SER A 198 -25.03 22.16 -15.06
CA SER A 198 -23.62 22.11 -14.69
C SER A 198 -22.70 22.15 -15.92
N LEU A 199 -21.78 23.12 -15.92
CA LEU A 199 -20.74 23.30 -16.94
C LEU A 199 -19.62 22.23 -16.88
N ASP A 200 -19.59 21.42 -15.83
CA ASP A 200 -18.48 20.50 -15.53
C ASP A 200 -18.67 19.09 -16.14
N TRP A 201 -19.72 18.89 -16.95
CA TRP A 201 -19.95 17.66 -17.70
C TRP A 201 -19.31 17.77 -19.08
N THR A 202 -18.49 16.78 -19.44
CA THR A 202 -17.92 16.61 -20.78
C THR A 202 -18.57 15.42 -21.47
N THR A 203 -18.56 15.39 -22.81
CA THR A 203 -19.08 14.27 -23.60
C THR A 203 -18.41 12.94 -23.26
N GLU A 204 -17.10 12.95 -22.97
CA GLU A 204 -16.36 11.78 -22.49
C GLU A 204 -16.88 11.29 -21.13
N ARG A 205 -17.20 12.22 -20.23
CA ARG A 205 -17.72 11.91 -18.90
C ARG A 205 -19.12 11.30 -18.95
N ILE A 206 -19.95 11.76 -19.88
CA ILE A 206 -21.31 11.23 -20.10
C ILE A 206 -21.24 9.79 -20.65
N LYS A 207 -20.29 9.49 -21.55
CA LYS A 207 -20.05 8.12 -22.05
C LYS A 207 -19.56 7.15 -20.97
N MET A 208 -19.05 7.66 -19.85
CA MET A 208 -18.53 6.87 -18.73
C MET A 208 -19.50 6.75 -17.55
N TYR A 209 -20.60 7.49 -17.58
CA TYR A 209 -21.67 7.42 -16.57
C TYR A 209 -22.46 6.13 -16.75
#